data_AF-A0A222G5X1-F1
#
_entry.id   AF-A0A222G5X1-F1
#
_cell.length_a   1.000
_cell.length_b   1.000
_cell.length_c   1.000
_cell.angle_alpha   90.00
_cell.angle_beta   90.00
_cell.angle_gamma   90.00
#
_symmetry.space_group_name_H-M   'P 1'
#
loop_
_entity.id
_entity.type
_entity.pdbx_description
1 polymer ?
#
loop_
_entity_poly.entity_id
_entity_poly.type
_entity_poly.pdbx_seq_one_letter_code
_entity_poly.pdbx_strand_id
1 'polypeptide(L)'
;MNKPIKIIDLFSGPGGLGEGFAALKDDDGNSPFKIAISIEKEKSAHRTLKLRAFFRQFKGSVPEEYYDFLKGKLGKTPEEQLYKIPKYMAQVAAAELEAQNLELGKDNDLINKKILEVIGEDECILIGGPPCQAYSNAGKKNKKDYDPTADPRNFLYKEYLKIIAQFQPTVFVMENVKGMLSTKINGKSIYDTIFTDLHNPCKSVKTKPQKNRIRHNYKILSLTVPESNKKDVQPKDYIVYSENHGIPQRRHRVILLGIRQDIYPNIKDVCLEKVSTQTSIEEVLADLPALRSGLSKLENTDNNWVYNIQKDVKKTIKSLKENKLPEIADEIELIYKSIKAPTEKQGQVFSLKRTSSIKSKELSDWFYDKKLGQYITNHETRGHLTADLQRYLFCSVWGTVSKRLNWTPRSPKSKDYPKYLYPKHKNFDSGKFADRFRVQPWDLPATTITCHISKDGHSYIHPDYLQCRSMTVREAARIQTFPDNYFFVGNRTEQYVQVGNAVPPLLANKIAKVVSNILS
;
A
#
# COMPACT_ATOMS: atom_id res chain seq x y z
N MET A 1 12.54 23.52 -14.18
CA MET A 1 11.99 23.11 -15.50
C MET A 1 10.77 23.96 -15.84
N ASN A 2 10.64 24.51 -17.06
CA ASN A 2 9.51 25.39 -17.42
C ASN A 2 8.17 24.64 -17.64
N LYS A 3 8.17 23.30 -17.74
CA LYS A 3 6.97 22.46 -17.90
C LYS A 3 7.15 21.11 -17.19
N PRO A 4 6.15 20.61 -16.43
CA PRO A 4 6.25 19.33 -15.75
C PRO A 4 6.27 18.16 -16.74
N ILE A 5 7.08 17.14 -16.42
CA ILE A 5 7.19 15.90 -17.20
C ILE A 5 5.92 15.08 -17.01
N LYS A 6 5.35 14.62 -18.13
CA LYS A 6 4.09 13.87 -18.14
C LYS A 6 4.32 12.41 -17.74
N ILE A 7 3.43 11.87 -16.91
CA ILE A 7 3.47 10.47 -16.46
C ILE A 7 2.35 9.67 -17.13
N ILE A 8 2.71 8.51 -17.66
CA ILE A 8 1.81 7.39 -17.98
C ILE A 8 1.85 6.42 -16.77
N ASP A 9 0.75 6.31 -16.04
CA ASP A 9 0.62 5.40 -14.90
C ASP A 9 -0.23 4.18 -15.31
N LEU A 10 0.37 2.99 -15.32
CA LEU A 10 -0.29 1.75 -15.70
C LEU A 10 -0.49 0.84 -14.47
N PHE A 11 -1.62 0.14 -14.44
CA PHE A 11 -2.00 -0.71 -13.29
C PHE A 11 -2.03 0.10 -12.00
N SER A 12 -2.61 1.29 -12.08
CA SER A 12 -2.43 2.34 -11.08
C SER A 12 -2.98 1.99 -9.69
N GLY A 13 -3.90 1.02 -9.62
CA GLY A 13 -4.60 0.68 -8.39
C GLY A 13 -5.30 1.93 -7.83
N PRO A 14 -5.21 2.18 -6.51
CA PRO A 14 -5.73 3.43 -5.94
C PRO A 14 -4.81 4.63 -6.17
N GLY A 15 -3.69 4.51 -6.90
CA GLY A 15 -2.80 5.62 -7.26
C GLY A 15 -1.58 5.82 -6.37
N GLY A 16 -1.14 4.82 -5.60
CA GLY A 16 -0.06 5.01 -4.61
C GLY A 16 1.29 5.44 -5.22
N LEU A 17 1.69 4.83 -6.34
CA LEU A 17 2.93 5.18 -7.06
C LEU A 17 2.81 6.58 -7.70
N GLY A 18 1.72 6.83 -8.43
CA GLY A 18 1.45 8.14 -9.03
C GLY A 18 1.35 9.27 -8.02
N GLU A 19 0.74 9.03 -6.85
CA GLU A 19 0.62 10.02 -5.78
C GLU A 19 2.00 10.47 -5.27
N GLY A 20 2.93 9.54 -5.05
CA GLY A 20 4.28 9.89 -4.63
C GLY A 20 5.01 10.78 -5.63
N PHE A 21 4.89 10.47 -6.92
CA PHE A 21 5.46 11.28 -8.00
C PHE A 21 4.80 12.66 -8.11
N ALA A 22 3.48 12.73 -8.07
CA ALA A 22 2.74 13.99 -8.16
C ALA A 22 2.93 14.90 -6.93
N ALA A 23 3.21 14.32 -5.77
CA ALA A 23 3.48 15.04 -4.52
C ALA A 23 4.89 15.63 -4.45
N LEU A 24 5.82 15.21 -5.31
CA LEU A 24 7.19 15.72 -5.29
C LEU A 24 7.23 17.22 -5.59
N LYS A 25 8.02 17.93 -4.80
CA LYS A 25 8.44 19.30 -5.03
C LYS A 25 9.96 19.32 -5.25
N ASP A 26 10.42 20.01 -6.28
CA ASP A 26 11.84 20.31 -6.45
C ASP A 26 12.30 21.38 -5.46
N ASP A 27 13.59 21.70 -5.47
CA ASP A 27 14.20 22.61 -4.49
C ASP A 27 13.68 24.06 -4.64
N ASP A 28 13.11 24.39 -5.81
CA ASP A 28 12.43 25.65 -6.12
C ASP A 28 10.92 25.62 -5.79
N GLY A 29 10.40 24.49 -5.26
CA GLY A 29 8.99 24.31 -4.91
C GLY A 29 8.06 23.99 -6.10
N ASN A 30 8.61 23.76 -7.29
CA ASN A 30 7.84 23.36 -8.47
C ASN A 30 7.50 21.87 -8.42
N SER A 31 6.45 21.47 -9.13
CA SER A 31 6.13 20.05 -9.33
C SER A 31 6.80 19.57 -10.62
N PRO A 32 7.88 18.76 -10.56
CA PRO A 32 8.58 18.29 -11.75
C PRO A 32 7.75 17.29 -12.57
N PHE A 33 6.76 16.65 -11.95
CA PHE A 33 5.93 15.64 -12.60
C PHE A 33 4.45 16.01 -12.61
N LYS A 34 3.74 15.59 -13.67
CA LYS A 34 2.29 15.64 -13.79
C LYS A 34 1.76 14.33 -14.34
N ILE A 35 0.82 13.71 -13.64
CA ILE A 35 0.08 12.55 -14.18
C ILE A 35 -0.74 13.01 -15.38
N ALA A 36 -0.44 12.44 -16.55
CA ALA A 36 -1.20 12.71 -17.75
C ALA A 36 -2.36 11.73 -17.90
N ILE A 37 -2.13 10.47 -17.54
CA ILE A 37 -3.13 9.42 -17.59
C ILE A 37 -2.78 8.28 -16.64
N SER A 38 -3.80 7.73 -16.01
CA SER A 38 -3.75 6.53 -15.19
C SER A 38 -4.75 5.49 -15.70
N ILE A 39 -4.31 4.24 -15.81
CA ILE A 39 -5.11 3.11 -16.30
C ILE A 39 -5.37 2.14 -15.15
N GLU A 40 -6.64 2.00 -14.75
CA GLU A 40 -7.07 1.07 -13.70
C GLU A 40 -8.41 0.41 -14.05
N LYS A 41 -8.47 -0.92 -14.01
CA LYS A 41 -9.67 -1.68 -14.39
C LYS A 41 -10.69 -1.85 -13.26
N GLU A 42 -10.23 -1.92 -12.02
CA GLU A 42 -11.09 -2.13 -10.86
C GLU A 42 -11.85 -0.85 -10.54
N LYS A 43 -13.18 -0.91 -10.66
CA LYS A 43 -14.06 0.25 -10.54
C LYS A 43 -13.88 1.00 -9.22
N SER A 44 -13.72 0.29 -8.10
CA SER A 44 -13.54 0.94 -6.78
C SER A 44 -12.21 1.69 -6.67
N ALA A 45 -11.12 1.11 -7.19
CA ALA A 45 -9.82 1.73 -7.25
C ALA A 45 -9.81 2.93 -8.22
N HIS A 46 -10.44 2.80 -9.37
CA HIS A 46 -10.65 3.90 -10.32
C HIS A 46 -11.42 5.07 -9.70
N ARG A 47 -12.48 4.81 -8.93
CA ARG A 47 -13.24 5.88 -8.23
C ARG A 47 -12.38 6.64 -7.22
N THR A 48 -11.56 5.93 -6.45
CA THR A 48 -10.55 6.53 -5.57
C THR A 48 -9.55 7.38 -6.35
N LEU A 49 -9.05 6.85 -7.47
CA LEU A 49 -8.08 7.54 -8.33
C LEU A 49 -8.67 8.80 -8.96
N LYS A 50 -9.91 8.76 -9.46
CA LYS A 50 -10.65 9.91 -9.98
C LYS A 50 -10.83 10.98 -8.90
N LEU A 51 -11.19 10.59 -7.68
CA LEU A 51 -11.32 11.54 -6.56
C LEU A 51 -9.98 12.22 -6.24
N ARG A 52 -8.87 11.48 -6.30
CA ARG A 52 -7.55 12.07 -6.09
C ARG A 52 -7.11 12.96 -7.27
N ALA A 53 -7.39 12.55 -8.51
CA ALA A 53 -7.15 13.37 -9.69
C ALA A 53 -7.94 14.69 -9.62
N PHE A 54 -9.21 14.64 -9.16
CA PHE A 54 -10.04 15.82 -8.89
C PHE A 54 -9.38 16.76 -7.88
N PHE A 55 -8.91 16.23 -6.74
CA PHE A 55 -8.19 17.01 -5.73
C PHE A 55 -6.97 17.74 -6.32
N ARG A 56 -6.19 17.08 -7.20
CA ARG A 56 -5.00 17.67 -7.82
C ARG A 56 -5.30 18.79 -8.82
N GLN A 57 -6.50 18.85 -9.41
CA GLN A 57 -6.85 19.91 -10.36
C GLN A 57 -6.80 21.31 -9.74
N PHE A 58 -6.86 21.41 -8.41
CA PHE A 58 -6.84 22.69 -7.69
C PHE A 58 -5.43 23.20 -7.32
N LYS A 59 -4.35 22.46 -7.61
CA LYS A 59 -2.95 22.88 -7.41
C LYS A 59 -2.65 23.49 -6.02
N GLY A 60 -3.26 22.94 -4.96
CA GLY A 60 -3.12 23.44 -3.58
C GLY A 60 -4.22 24.42 -3.13
N SER A 61 -4.98 25.01 -4.06
CA SER A 61 -6.16 25.84 -3.76
C SER A 61 -7.44 25.01 -3.68
N VAL A 62 -7.38 23.89 -2.97
CA VAL A 62 -8.48 22.91 -2.88
C VAL A 62 -9.68 23.56 -2.17
N PRO A 63 -10.90 23.45 -2.72
CA PRO A 63 -12.07 24.12 -2.18
C PRO A 63 -12.61 23.49 -0.89
N GLU A 64 -13.33 24.27 -0.09
CA GLU A 64 -13.91 23.79 1.18
C GLU A 64 -14.87 22.62 0.96
N GLU A 65 -15.60 22.57 -0.16
CA GLU A 65 -16.54 21.49 -0.44
C GLU A 65 -15.87 20.12 -0.54
N TYR A 66 -14.60 20.06 -0.97
CA TYR A 66 -13.84 18.80 -0.91
C TYR A 66 -13.67 18.33 0.54
N TYR A 67 -13.33 19.26 1.45
CA TYR A 67 -13.16 18.97 2.86
C TYR A 67 -14.49 18.73 3.57
N ASP A 68 -15.57 19.40 3.17
CA ASP A 68 -16.91 19.11 3.64
C ASP A 68 -17.36 17.69 3.25
N PHE A 69 -17.00 17.22 2.05
CA PHE A 69 -17.15 15.81 1.69
C PHE A 69 -16.36 14.89 2.63
N LEU A 70 -15.08 15.17 2.89
CA LEU A 70 -14.28 14.37 3.83
C LEU A 70 -14.79 14.44 5.29
N LYS A 71 -15.49 15.51 5.65
CA LYS A 71 -16.19 15.69 6.93
C LYS A 71 -17.61 15.09 6.90
N GLY A 72 -17.99 14.37 5.84
CA GLY A 72 -19.28 13.67 5.72
C GLY A 72 -20.49 14.58 5.51
N LYS A 73 -20.29 15.86 5.17
CA LYS A 73 -21.38 16.84 4.97
C LYS A 73 -21.95 16.84 3.55
N LEU A 74 -21.22 16.28 2.57
CA LEU A 74 -21.63 16.24 1.16
C LEU A 74 -21.85 14.80 0.65
N GLY A 75 -22.63 14.03 1.40
CA GLY A 75 -22.93 12.63 1.08
C GLY A 75 -21.82 11.65 1.44
N LYS A 76 -22.04 10.37 1.09
CA LYS A 76 -21.13 9.25 1.39
C LYS A 76 -20.18 8.94 0.25
N THR A 77 -20.50 9.40 -0.96
CA THR A 77 -19.69 9.20 -2.16
C THR A 77 -19.53 10.50 -2.94
N PRO A 78 -18.40 10.72 -3.64
CA PRO A 78 -18.18 11.95 -4.41
C PRO A 78 -19.26 12.21 -5.47
N GLU A 79 -19.82 11.14 -6.04
CA GLU A 79 -20.84 11.20 -7.09
C GLU A 79 -22.21 11.69 -6.58
N GLU A 80 -22.49 11.58 -5.28
CA GLU A 80 -23.78 11.99 -4.71
C GLU A 80 -23.97 13.50 -4.79
N GLN A 81 -22.95 14.28 -4.39
CA GLN A 81 -23.03 15.74 -4.30
C GLN A 81 -21.77 16.45 -4.82
N LEU A 82 -20.57 16.05 -4.40
CA LEU A 82 -19.32 16.78 -4.71
C LEU A 82 -19.12 17.02 -6.22
N TYR A 83 -19.29 15.99 -7.04
CA TYR A 83 -19.13 16.10 -8.50
C TYR A 83 -20.29 16.79 -9.22
N LYS A 84 -21.44 16.98 -8.55
CA LYS A 84 -22.61 17.65 -9.13
C LYS A 84 -22.60 19.16 -8.92
N ILE A 85 -21.63 19.69 -8.18
CA ILE A 85 -21.48 21.13 -7.97
C ILE A 85 -21.09 21.78 -9.31
N PRO A 86 -21.93 22.67 -9.90
CA PRO A 86 -21.73 23.15 -11.27
C PRO A 86 -20.38 23.82 -11.53
N LYS A 87 -19.84 24.56 -10.56
CA LYS A 87 -18.52 25.22 -10.68
C LYS A 87 -17.33 24.25 -10.78
N TYR A 88 -17.53 22.96 -10.51
CA TYR A 88 -16.48 21.94 -10.55
C TYR A 88 -16.51 21.04 -11.78
N MET A 89 -17.42 21.28 -12.73
CA MET A 89 -17.58 20.44 -13.93
C MET A 89 -16.28 20.29 -14.73
N ALA A 90 -15.48 21.36 -14.87
CA ALA A 90 -14.20 21.31 -15.58
C ALA A 90 -13.16 20.43 -14.86
N GLN A 91 -13.07 20.51 -13.53
CA GLN A 91 -12.15 19.71 -12.72
C GLN A 91 -12.59 18.24 -12.68
N VAL A 92 -13.90 17.97 -12.67
CA VAL A 92 -14.44 16.61 -12.79
C VAL A 92 -14.07 16.02 -14.16
N ALA A 93 -14.30 16.77 -15.26
CA ALA A 93 -13.94 16.32 -16.60
C ALA A 93 -12.43 16.08 -16.74
N ALA A 94 -11.58 16.96 -16.20
CA ALA A 94 -10.14 16.77 -16.19
C ALA A 94 -9.72 15.52 -15.38
N ALA A 95 -10.37 15.26 -14.25
CA ALA A 95 -10.14 14.05 -13.45
C ALA A 95 -10.59 12.76 -14.18
N GLU A 96 -11.66 12.84 -14.98
CA GLU A 96 -12.11 11.72 -15.84
C GLU A 96 -11.17 11.46 -17.02
N LEU A 97 -10.51 12.49 -17.53
CA LEU A 97 -9.47 12.36 -18.56
C LEU A 97 -8.18 11.75 -17.97
N GLU A 98 -7.81 12.15 -16.76
CA GLU A 98 -6.63 11.61 -16.07
C GLU A 98 -6.87 10.15 -15.64
N ALA A 99 -7.95 9.85 -14.92
CA ALA A 99 -8.23 8.52 -14.39
C ALA A 99 -9.17 7.73 -15.32
N GLN A 100 -8.63 6.78 -16.08
CA GLN A 100 -9.39 5.95 -17.02
C GLN A 100 -9.73 4.58 -16.42
N ASN A 101 -11.01 4.20 -16.47
CA ASN A 101 -11.44 2.85 -16.09
C ASN A 101 -11.31 1.89 -17.27
N LEU A 102 -10.08 1.51 -17.60
CA LEU A 102 -9.75 0.66 -18.75
C LEU A 102 -8.84 -0.50 -18.32
N GLU A 103 -8.91 -1.61 -19.04
CA GLU A 103 -8.10 -2.80 -18.81
C GLU A 103 -7.02 -2.95 -19.88
N LEU A 104 -5.75 -2.79 -19.48
CA LEU A 104 -4.62 -3.09 -20.36
C LEU A 104 -4.68 -4.57 -20.77
N GLY A 105 -4.47 -4.85 -22.05
CA GLY A 105 -4.65 -6.17 -22.66
C GLY A 105 -6.05 -6.43 -23.22
N LYS A 106 -7.04 -5.61 -22.86
CA LYS A 106 -8.40 -5.66 -23.43
C LYS A 106 -8.72 -4.40 -24.24
N ASP A 107 -8.44 -3.23 -23.67
CA ASP A 107 -8.81 -1.93 -24.24
C ASP A 107 -7.61 -1.20 -24.88
N ASN A 108 -6.65 -1.96 -25.41
CA ASN A 108 -5.33 -1.46 -25.84
C ASN A 108 -5.39 -0.31 -26.85
N ASP A 109 -6.22 -0.42 -27.88
CA ASP A 109 -6.30 0.62 -28.92
C ASP A 109 -6.82 1.94 -28.36
N LEU A 110 -7.81 1.86 -27.47
CA LEU A 110 -8.36 3.03 -26.78
C LEU A 110 -7.34 3.62 -25.79
N ILE A 111 -6.62 2.79 -25.05
CA ILE A 111 -5.54 3.22 -24.16
C ILE A 111 -4.45 3.94 -24.96
N ASN A 112 -3.97 3.36 -26.07
CA ASN A 112 -2.95 3.96 -26.92
C ASN A 112 -3.40 5.30 -27.50
N LYS A 113 -4.64 5.37 -27.98
CA LYS A 113 -5.24 6.62 -28.48
C LYS A 113 -5.24 7.70 -27.39
N LYS A 114 -5.75 7.38 -26.20
CA LYS A 114 -5.82 8.33 -25.07
C LYS A 114 -4.44 8.78 -24.59
N ILE A 115 -3.47 7.86 -24.50
CA ILE A 115 -2.08 8.22 -24.17
C ILE A 115 -1.54 9.20 -25.21
N LEU A 116 -1.72 8.92 -26.50
CA LEU A 116 -1.25 9.80 -27.57
C LEU A 116 -1.88 11.20 -27.49
N GLU A 117 -3.19 11.28 -27.21
CA GLU A 117 -3.91 12.56 -27.05
C GLU A 117 -3.37 13.39 -25.88
N VAL A 118 -3.07 12.78 -24.72
CA VAL A 118 -2.63 13.53 -23.54
C VAL A 118 -1.13 13.81 -23.52
N ILE A 119 -0.30 12.92 -24.07
CA ILE A 119 1.16 13.10 -24.13
C ILE A 119 1.51 14.00 -25.32
N GLY A 120 0.93 13.75 -26.50
CA GLY A 120 1.33 14.37 -27.75
C GLY A 120 2.79 14.03 -28.09
N GLU A 121 3.55 15.05 -28.44
CA GLU A 121 4.98 14.95 -28.79
C GLU A 121 5.91 15.17 -27.59
N ASP A 122 5.36 15.48 -26.41
CA ASP A 122 6.17 15.70 -25.21
C ASP A 122 6.92 14.41 -24.80
N GLU A 123 8.10 14.60 -24.19
CA GLU A 123 8.77 13.55 -23.41
C GLU A 123 7.89 13.13 -22.22
N CYS A 124 7.98 11.85 -21.85
CA CYS A 124 7.17 11.29 -20.77
C CYS A 124 7.94 10.25 -19.98
N ILE A 125 7.46 9.97 -18.77
CA ILE A 125 7.89 8.80 -18.01
C ILE A 125 6.74 7.82 -17.85
N LEU A 126 7.08 6.56 -17.60
CA LEU A 126 6.11 5.51 -17.39
C LEU A 126 6.32 4.88 -16.00
N ILE A 127 5.25 4.77 -15.22
CA ILE A 127 5.27 4.09 -13.92
C ILE A 127 4.22 2.98 -13.92
N GLY A 128 4.49 1.88 -13.24
CA GLY A 128 3.47 0.85 -13.06
C GLY A 128 4.00 -0.45 -12.46
N GLY A 129 3.06 -1.27 -11.97
CA GLY A 129 3.35 -2.58 -11.40
C GLY A 129 2.52 -3.66 -12.09
N PRO A 130 2.97 -4.23 -13.24
CA PRO A 130 2.21 -5.26 -13.92
C PRO A 130 2.00 -6.47 -13.00
N PRO A 131 0.78 -7.04 -12.93
CA PRO A 131 0.45 -8.05 -11.94
C PRO A 131 1.29 -9.32 -12.12
N CYS A 132 1.96 -9.71 -11.04
CA CYS A 132 2.99 -10.76 -11.03
C CYS A 132 2.54 -12.01 -10.25
N GLN A 133 1.22 -12.25 -10.14
CA GLN A 133 0.67 -13.28 -9.25
C GLN A 133 1.08 -14.73 -9.61
N ALA A 134 1.59 -14.99 -10.83
CA ALA A 134 2.25 -16.25 -11.22
C ALA A 134 3.52 -16.56 -10.39
N TYR A 135 4.15 -15.51 -9.85
CA TYR A 135 5.50 -15.54 -9.28
C TYR A 135 5.51 -15.45 -7.74
N SER A 136 4.33 -15.31 -7.11
CA SER A 136 4.19 -15.27 -5.66
C SER A 136 3.96 -16.68 -5.06
N ASN A 137 4.64 -17.00 -3.96
CA ASN A 137 4.42 -18.25 -3.21
C ASN A 137 2.98 -18.39 -2.67
N ALA A 138 2.24 -17.28 -2.57
CA ALA A 138 0.84 -17.27 -2.13
C ALA A 138 -0.13 -17.72 -3.24
N GLY A 139 0.17 -17.43 -4.51
CA GLY A 139 -0.68 -17.78 -5.67
C GLY A 139 -0.56 -19.24 -6.12
N LYS A 140 0.55 -19.91 -5.82
CA LYS A 140 0.82 -21.31 -6.24
C LYS A 140 0.05 -22.37 -5.44
N LYS A 141 -0.55 -22.02 -4.30
CA LYS A 141 -0.99 -23.01 -3.31
C LYS A 141 -2.22 -23.86 -3.67
N ASN A 142 -2.93 -23.60 -4.77
CA ASN A 142 -4.24 -24.24 -5.02
C ASN A 142 -4.52 -24.75 -6.45
N LYS A 143 -3.54 -24.94 -7.35
CA LYS A 143 -3.82 -25.57 -8.65
C LYS A 143 -2.81 -26.68 -8.96
N LYS A 144 -3.26 -27.94 -8.87
CA LYS A 144 -2.50 -29.13 -9.30
C LYS A 144 -2.20 -29.11 -10.81
N ASP A 145 -2.98 -28.36 -11.59
CA ASP A 145 -2.88 -28.25 -13.05
C ASP A 145 -2.60 -26.81 -13.51
N TYR A 146 -1.68 -26.10 -12.83
CA TYR A 146 -1.27 -24.77 -13.26
C TYR A 146 -0.26 -24.85 -14.40
N ASP A 147 -0.68 -24.51 -15.62
CA ASP A 147 0.21 -24.22 -16.73
C ASP A 147 0.68 -22.74 -16.67
N PRO A 148 1.97 -22.48 -16.40
CA PRO A 148 2.52 -21.13 -16.38
C PRO A 148 2.54 -20.46 -17.77
N THR A 149 2.46 -21.23 -18.86
CA THR A 149 2.57 -20.73 -20.24
C THR A 149 1.25 -20.20 -20.79
N ALA A 150 0.11 -20.74 -20.34
CA ALA A 150 -1.24 -20.25 -20.64
C ALA A 150 -1.72 -19.12 -19.71
N ASP A 151 -0.84 -18.59 -18.85
CA ASP A 151 -1.23 -17.59 -17.86
C ASP A 151 -1.53 -16.21 -18.49
N PRO A 152 -2.78 -15.69 -18.38
CA PRO A 152 -3.16 -14.37 -18.87
C PRO A 152 -2.31 -13.20 -18.30
N ARG A 153 -1.52 -13.44 -17.26
CA ARG A 153 -0.69 -12.43 -16.58
C ARG A 153 0.67 -12.23 -17.26
N ASN A 154 1.22 -13.25 -17.94
CA ASN A 154 2.40 -13.08 -18.82
C ASN A 154 2.07 -12.18 -20.01
N PHE A 155 0.82 -12.22 -20.44
CA PHE A 155 0.29 -11.33 -21.46
C PHE A 155 0.31 -9.87 -20.97
N LEU A 156 -0.16 -9.56 -19.76
CA LEU A 156 -0.16 -8.19 -19.22
C LEU A 156 1.24 -7.56 -19.11
N TYR A 157 2.28 -8.34 -18.79
CA TYR A 157 3.67 -7.87 -18.85
C TYR A 157 4.09 -7.49 -20.27
N LYS A 158 3.72 -8.29 -21.28
CA LYS A 158 3.99 -7.96 -22.69
C LYS A 158 3.24 -6.70 -23.13
N GLU A 159 2.02 -6.48 -22.64
CA GLU A 159 1.28 -5.25 -22.92
C GLU A 159 1.96 -4.01 -22.29
N TYR A 160 2.49 -4.14 -21.06
CA TYR A 160 3.32 -3.10 -20.45
C TYR A 160 4.56 -2.78 -21.32
N LEU A 161 5.26 -3.80 -21.81
CA LEU A 161 6.39 -3.63 -22.74
C LEU A 161 5.98 -2.97 -24.06
N LYS A 162 4.79 -3.27 -24.59
CA LYS A 162 4.28 -2.61 -25.80
C LYS A 162 4.10 -1.11 -25.59
N ILE A 163 3.61 -0.67 -24.43
CA ILE A 163 3.51 0.76 -24.13
C ILE A 163 4.91 1.39 -24.09
N ILE A 164 5.91 0.76 -23.46
CA ILE A 164 7.30 1.25 -23.50
C ILE A 164 7.81 1.31 -24.95
N ALA A 165 7.57 0.25 -25.76
CA ALA A 165 8.01 0.17 -27.14
C ALA A 165 7.38 1.25 -28.04
N GLN A 166 6.11 1.59 -27.81
CA GLN A 166 5.40 2.59 -28.61
C GLN A 166 5.75 4.02 -28.21
N PHE A 167 5.73 4.30 -26.90
CA PHE A 167 5.82 5.66 -26.38
C PHE A 167 7.24 6.06 -25.96
N GLN A 168 8.20 5.13 -25.90
CA GLN A 168 9.62 5.40 -25.67
C GLN A 168 9.87 6.38 -24.50
N PRO A 169 9.32 6.11 -23.30
CA PRO A 169 9.46 7.01 -22.17
C PRO A 169 10.93 7.26 -21.85
N THR A 170 11.25 8.49 -21.43
CA THR A 170 12.61 8.88 -21.03
C THR A 170 13.11 7.99 -19.87
N VAL A 171 12.21 7.69 -18.94
CA VAL A 171 12.42 6.79 -17.81
C VAL A 171 11.18 5.94 -17.61
N PHE A 172 11.36 4.66 -17.23
CA PHE A 172 10.28 3.87 -16.64
C PHE A 172 10.63 3.34 -15.24
N VAL A 173 9.61 3.23 -14.39
CA VAL A 173 9.70 2.60 -13.06
C VAL A 173 8.73 1.43 -13.01
N MET A 174 9.30 0.21 -12.99
CA MET A 174 8.51 -1.02 -12.84
C MET A 174 8.62 -1.54 -11.42
N GLU A 175 7.50 -1.56 -10.70
CA GLU A 175 7.40 -2.17 -9.36
C GLU A 175 6.98 -3.63 -9.45
N ASN A 176 7.55 -4.48 -8.59
CA ASN A 176 7.11 -5.85 -8.45
C ASN A 176 7.44 -6.55 -7.11
N VAL A 177 6.89 -7.73 -6.91
CA VAL A 177 7.14 -8.58 -5.72
C VAL A 177 8.50 -9.28 -5.79
N LYS A 178 9.13 -9.49 -4.62
CA LYS A 178 10.41 -10.21 -4.47
C LYS A 178 10.48 -11.56 -5.19
N GLY A 179 9.37 -12.31 -5.17
CA GLY A 179 9.31 -13.67 -5.75
C GLY A 179 9.60 -13.70 -7.26
N MET A 180 9.49 -12.57 -7.95
CA MET A 180 9.83 -12.44 -9.36
C MET A 180 11.30 -12.82 -9.65
N LEU A 181 12.23 -12.45 -8.76
CA LEU A 181 13.67 -12.65 -8.97
C LEU A 181 14.09 -14.13 -8.91
N SER A 182 13.35 -14.96 -8.18
CA SER A 182 13.68 -16.37 -7.96
C SER A 182 12.88 -17.34 -8.84
N THR A 183 11.95 -16.85 -9.66
CA THR A 183 11.07 -17.74 -10.42
C THR A 183 11.71 -18.19 -11.73
N LYS A 184 11.50 -19.47 -12.07
CA LYS A 184 11.85 -20.06 -13.37
C LYS A 184 10.58 -20.57 -14.07
N ILE A 185 10.48 -20.39 -15.39
CA ILE A 185 9.47 -21.02 -16.26
C ILE A 185 10.22 -21.90 -17.26
N ASN A 186 9.84 -23.18 -17.37
CA ASN A 186 10.47 -24.16 -18.27
C ASN A 186 12.01 -24.19 -18.12
N GLY A 187 12.50 -24.13 -16.88
CA GLY A 187 13.93 -24.12 -16.57
C GLY A 187 14.66 -22.79 -16.81
N LYS A 188 14.05 -21.84 -17.55
CA LYS A 188 14.62 -20.51 -17.83
C LYS A 188 14.29 -19.50 -16.74
N SER A 189 15.29 -18.70 -16.39
CA SER A 189 15.15 -17.56 -15.49
C SER A 189 14.23 -16.50 -16.12
N ILE A 190 13.12 -16.21 -15.45
CA ILE A 190 12.23 -15.10 -15.86
C ILE A 190 12.92 -13.77 -15.66
N TYR A 191 13.77 -13.67 -14.65
CA TYR A 191 14.59 -12.50 -14.39
C TYR A 191 15.42 -12.12 -15.63
N ASP A 192 16.18 -13.07 -16.19
CA ASP A 192 17.03 -12.77 -17.36
C ASP A 192 16.21 -12.37 -18.59
N THR A 193 15.05 -13.01 -18.76
CA THR A 193 14.10 -12.68 -19.84
C THR A 193 13.56 -11.27 -19.66
N ILE A 194 13.10 -10.90 -18.47
CA ILE A 194 12.55 -9.57 -18.18
C ILE A 194 13.60 -8.48 -18.42
N PHE A 195 14.84 -8.68 -17.96
CA PHE A 195 15.92 -7.72 -18.17
C PHE A 195 16.27 -7.56 -19.66
N THR A 196 16.31 -8.66 -20.40
CA THR A 196 16.53 -8.64 -21.85
C THR A 196 15.40 -7.89 -22.57
N ASP A 197 14.15 -8.16 -22.18
CA ASP A 197 12.98 -7.55 -22.77
C ASP A 197 12.88 -6.06 -22.48
N LEU A 198 13.13 -5.66 -21.24
CA LEU A 198 13.14 -4.26 -20.82
C LEU A 198 14.32 -3.50 -21.43
N HIS A 199 15.46 -4.15 -21.69
CA HIS A 199 16.59 -3.53 -22.37
C HIS A 199 16.26 -3.17 -23.83
N ASN A 200 15.49 -4.00 -24.55
CA ASN A 200 15.11 -3.74 -25.94
C ASN A 200 13.62 -4.06 -26.20
N PRO A 201 12.69 -3.22 -25.70
CA PRO A 201 11.26 -3.53 -25.73
C PRO A 201 10.73 -3.66 -27.16
N CYS A 202 11.19 -2.82 -28.09
CA CYS A 202 10.79 -2.91 -29.50
C CYS A 202 11.15 -4.25 -30.14
N LYS A 203 12.33 -4.83 -29.82
CA LYS A 203 12.73 -6.14 -30.33
C LYS A 203 11.84 -7.24 -29.73
N SER A 204 11.67 -7.20 -28.41
CA SER A 204 10.98 -8.26 -27.67
C SER A 204 9.49 -8.37 -28.00
N VAL A 205 8.81 -7.25 -28.21
CA VAL A 205 7.38 -7.25 -28.60
C VAL A 205 7.13 -6.97 -30.07
N LYS A 206 8.17 -6.96 -30.91
CA LYS A 206 8.11 -6.69 -32.36
C LYS A 206 7.26 -5.46 -32.72
N THR A 207 7.37 -4.41 -31.90
CA THR A 207 6.54 -3.19 -32.00
C THR A 207 7.43 -2.00 -32.35
N LYS A 208 7.02 -1.22 -33.35
CA LYS A 208 7.71 0.01 -33.73
C LYS A 208 7.26 1.18 -32.83
N PRO A 209 8.13 2.16 -32.56
CA PRO A 209 7.73 3.40 -31.92
C PRO A 209 6.64 4.14 -32.72
N GLN A 210 5.91 5.04 -32.05
CA GLN A 210 5.00 5.98 -32.71
C GLN A 210 5.75 6.86 -33.74
N LYS A 211 5.03 7.39 -34.74
CA LYS A 211 5.59 8.03 -35.96
C LYS A 211 6.69 9.09 -35.71
N ASN A 212 6.64 9.79 -34.57
CA ASN A 212 7.58 10.86 -34.22
C ASN A 212 8.54 10.49 -33.08
N ARG A 213 8.72 9.19 -32.79
CA ARG A 213 9.61 8.71 -31.73
C ARG A 213 10.71 7.83 -32.30
N ILE A 214 11.92 8.01 -31.76
CA ILE A 214 13.09 7.20 -32.14
C ILE A 214 13.09 5.93 -31.30
N ARG A 215 13.58 4.83 -31.85
CA ARG A 215 13.74 3.58 -31.10
C ARG A 215 14.95 3.68 -30.19
N HIS A 216 14.77 3.42 -28.91
CA HIS A 216 15.84 3.34 -27.94
C HIS A 216 15.91 1.96 -27.25
N ASN A 217 17.12 1.64 -26.79
CA ASN A 217 17.32 0.63 -25.75
C ASN A 217 17.31 1.32 -24.38
N TYR A 218 17.19 0.53 -23.32
CA TYR A 218 17.19 1.00 -21.94
C TYR A 218 18.29 0.36 -21.12
N LYS A 219 18.92 1.17 -20.28
CA LYS A 219 19.75 0.70 -19.18
C LYS A 219 18.87 0.49 -17.96
N ILE A 220 18.92 -0.70 -17.36
CA ILE A 220 18.19 -1.03 -16.13
C ILE A 220 19.10 -0.81 -14.94
N LEU A 221 18.66 0.03 -14.00
CA LEU A 221 19.39 0.44 -12.82
C LEU A 221 18.75 -0.10 -11.54
N SER A 222 19.60 -0.36 -10.55
CA SER A 222 19.21 -0.59 -9.17
C SER A 222 19.09 0.74 -8.44
N LEU A 223 18.12 0.84 -7.53
CA LEU A 223 17.99 1.98 -6.60
C LEU A 223 18.75 1.78 -5.28
N THR A 224 19.50 0.68 -5.13
CA THR A 224 20.18 0.34 -3.87
C THR A 224 21.70 0.23 -4.01
N VAL A 225 22.21 0.15 -5.25
CA VAL A 225 23.64 0.06 -5.55
C VAL A 225 24.03 1.20 -6.49
N PRO A 226 25.05 2.01 -6.14
CA PRO A 226 25.56 3.07 -7.00
C PRO A 226 26.06 2.53 -8.36
N GLU A 227 25.94 3.32 -9.42
CA GLU A 227 26.35 2.89 -10.77
C GLU A 227 27.88 2.78 -10.89
N SER A 228 28.62 3.52 -10.07
CA SER A 228 30.06 3.35 -9.86
C SER A 228 30.46 1.90 -9.49
N ASN A 229 29.56 1.14 -8.85
CA ASN A 229 29.77 -0.25 -8.42
C ASN A 229 29.03 -1.28 -9.30
N LYS A 230 28.66 -0.93 -10.53
CA LYS A 230 27.79 -1.74 -11.41
C LYS A 230 28.27 -3.15 -11.76
N LYS A 231 29.56 -3.45 -11.63
CA LYS A 231 30.14 -4.74 -12.07
C LYS A 231 29.60 -5.93 -11.26
N ASP A 232 29.05 -5.68 -10.08
CA ASP A 232 28.66 -6.71 -9.12
C ASP A 232 27.16 -6.77 -8.80
N VAL A 233 26.30 -6.05 -9.54
CA VAL A 233 24.85 -5.97 -9.22
C VAL A 233 24.18 -7.34 -9.37
N GLN A 234 23.68 -7.86 -8.25
CA GLN A 234 22.96 -9.13 -8.17
C GLN A 234 21.44 -8.90 -8.22
N PRO A 235 20.63 -9.93 -8.54
CA PRO A 235 19.17 -9.81 -8.53
C PRO A 235 18.61 -9.25 -7.22
N LYS A 236 19.20 -9.64 -6.07
CA LYS A 236 18.78 -9.17 -4.74
C LYS A 236 18.95 -7.66 -4.55
N ASP A 237 19.81 -7.02 -5.33
CA ASP A 237 20.13 -5.59 -5.21
C ASP A 237 19.06 -4.72 -5.89
N TYR A 238 18.14 -5.30 -6.65
CA TYR A 238 16.92 -4.59 -7.11
C TYR A 238 15.83 -4.54 -6.05
N ILE A 239 16.05 -5.16 -4.89
CA ILE A 239 15.09 -5.19 -3.80
C ILE A 239 15.24 -3.95 -2.92
N VAL A 240 14.21 -3.10 -2.94
CA VAL A 240 14.04 -2.01 -2.00
C VAL A 240 13.38 -2.53 -0.72
N TYR A 241 14.04 -2.30 0.41
CA TYR A 241 13.55 -2.60 1.75
C TYR A 241 12.95 -1.33 2.34
N SER A 242 11.63 -1.15 2.21
CA SER A 242 10.95 0.14 2.52
C SER A 242 11.26 0.69 3.91
N GLU A 243 11.41 -0.18 4.91
CA GLU A 243 11.73 0.21 6.29
C GLU A 243 13.09 0.93 6.42
N ASN A 244 14.04 0.64 5.51
CA ASN A 244 15.34 1.31 5.48
C ASN A 244 15.27 2.72 4.88
N HIS A 245 14.09 3.13 4.39
CA HIS A 245 13.85 4.42 3.73
C HIS A 245 12.80 5.27 4.45
N GLY A 246 12.53 4.99 5.73
CA GLY A 246 11.60 5.78 6.57
C GLY A 246 10.13 5.40 6.39
N ILE A 247 9.83 4.28 5.74
CA ILE A 247 8.47 3.78 5.61
C ILE A 247 8.13 2.91 6.84
N PRO A 248 6.98 3.11 7.51
CA PRO A 248 6.58 2.37 8.71
C PRO A 248 6.13 0.92 8.43
N GLN A 249 6.76 0.28 7.46
CA GLN A 249 6.39 -1.03 6.95
C GLN A 249 7.59 -1.77 6.35
N ARG A 250 7.77 -3.02 6.76
CA ARG A 250 8.67 -3.99 6.13
C ARG A 250 8.04 -4.54 4.86
N ARG A 251 7.91 -3.68 3.85
CA ARG A 251 7.41 -4.01 2.51
C ARG A 251 8.57 -4.06 1.56
N HIS A 252 8.91 -5.26 1.12
CA HIS A 252 10.07 -5.41 0.25
C HIS A 252 9.63 -5.65 -1.19
N ARG A 253 10.18 -4.87 -2.12
CA ARG A 253 9.76 -4.85 -3.53
C ARG A 253 10.95 -4.76 -4.46
N VAL A 254 10.82 -5.40 -5.60
CA VAL A 254 11.74 -5.24 -6.72
C VAL A 254 11.35 -3.97 -7.43
N ILE A 255 12.28 -3.03 -7.56
CA ILE A 255 12.09 -1.81 -8.35
C ILE A 255 13.11 -1.81 -9.46
N LEU A 256 12.64 -1.80 -10.72
CA LEU A 256 13.49 -1.69 -11.90
C LEU A 256 13.35 -0.27 -12.46
N LEU A 257 14.45 0.48 -12.46
CA LEU A 257 14.52 1.80 -13.05
C LEU A 257 15.14 1.69 -14.45
N GLY A 258 14.33 1.81 -15.50
CA GLY A 258 14.81 1.81 -16.87
C GLY A 258 15.03 3.22 -17.38
N ILE A 259 16.21 3.48 -17.92
CA ILE A 259 16.60 4.79 -18.45
C ILE A 259 16.96 4.64 -19.92
N ARG A 260 16.43 5.52 -20.75
CA ARG A 260 16.71 5.55 -22.18
C ARG A 260 18.22 5.72 -22.43
N GLN A 261 18.80 4.97 -23.36
CA GLN A 261 20.26 4.88 -23.48
C GLN A 261 20.93 6.16 -24.03
N ASP A 262 20.20 7.03 -24.72
CA ASP A 262 20.68 8.33 -25.22
C ASP A 262 20.89 9.36 -24.09
N ILE A 263 20.14 9.28 -23.00
CA ILE A 263 20.28 10.19 -21.83
C ILE A 263 21.18 9.60 -20.74
N TYR A 264 21.35 8.28 -20.72
CA TYR A 264 22.10 7.56 -19.69
C TYR A 264 23.56 8.03 -19.48
N PRO A 265 24.36 8.39 -20.52
CA PRO A 265 25.77 8.73 -20.34
C PRO A 265 26.06 9.91 -19.39
N ASN A 266 25.06 10.73 -19.06
CA ASN A 266 25.22 11.95 -18.26
C ASN A 266 24.80 11.78 -16.78
N ILE A 267 24.54 10.56 -16.31
CA ILE A 267 23.89 10.30 -15.02
C ILE A 267 24.91 10.06 -13.89
N LYS A 268 24.72 10.73 -12.76
CA LYS A 268 25.46 10.50 -11.50
C LYS A 268 24.93 9.26 -10.77
N ASP A 269 25.66 8.79 -9.75
CA ASP A 269 25.19 7.69 -8.90
C ASP A 269 23.80 7.96 -8.33
N VAL A 270 22.86 7.04 -8.58
CA VAL A 270 21.45 7.15 -8.18
C VAL A 270 21.06 6.04 -7.21
N CYS A 271 20.83 6.40 -5.95
CA CYS A 271 20.39 5.47 -4.92
C CYS A 271 19.35 6.13 -4.01
N LEU A 272 18.47 5.31 -3.46
CA LEU A 272 17.57 5.75 -2.40
C LEU A 272 18.36 5.95 -1.11
N GLU A 273 18.17 7.12 -0.49
CA GLU A 273 18.75 7.45 0.81
C GLU A 273 18.23 6.52 1.89
N LYS A 274 19.14 6.04 2.74
CA LYS A 274 18.79 5.20 3.89
C LYS A 274 18.64 6.05 5.13
N VAL A 275 17.66 5.72 5.96
CA VAL A 275 17.49 6.34 7.28
C VAL A 275 18.31 5.59 8.33
N SER A 276 18.81 6.31 9.34
CA SER A 276 19.54 5.74 10.48
C SER A 276 18.63 5.01 11.46
N THR A 277 17.35 5.41 11.53
CA THR A 277 16.34 4.82 12.42
C THR A 277 15.07 4.53 11.61
N GLN A 278 14.53 3.32 11.78
CA GLN A 278 13.32 2.90 11.08
C GLN A 278 12.09 3.52 11.73
N THR A 279 11.14 3.97 10.92
CA THR A 279 9.85 4.50 11.39
C THR A 279 9.00 3.38 11.97
N SER A 280 8.55 3.56 13.21
CA SER A 280 7.70 2.61 13.94
C SER A 280 6.21 2.82 13.65
N ILE A 281 5.37 1.86 14.07
CA ILE A 281 3.90 2.01 13.99
C ILE A 281 3.42 3.12 14.93
N GLU A 282 4.03 3.24 16.11
CA GLU A 282 3.68 4.25 17.11
C GLU A 282 3.76 5.65 16.53
N GLU A 283 4.83 5.94 15.77
CA GLU A 283 5.05 7.26 15.16
C GLU A 283 3.96 7.68 14.15
N VAL A 284 3.22 6.73 13.58
CA VAL A 284 2.22 7.03 12.53
C VAL A 284 0.77 6.74 12.93
N LEU A 285 0.53 6.03 14.04
CA LEU A 285 -0.83 5.68 14.48
C LEU A 285 -1.20 6.20 15.88
N ALA A 286 -0.25 6.68 16.71
CA ALA A 286 -0.54 7.04 18.11
C ALA A 286 -1.51 8.23 18.30
N ASP A 287 -1.72 9.03 17.26
CA ASP A 287 -2.67 10.15 17.20
C ASP A 287 -4.07 9.76 16.74
N LEU A 288 -4.28 8.51 16.29
CA LEU A 288 -5.60 8.03 15.92
C LEU A 288 -6.44 7.71 17.16
N PRO A 289 -7.76 7.97 17.14
CA PRO A 289 -8.62 7.63 18.27
C PRO A 289 -8.69 6.11 18.48
N ALA A 290 -8.71 5.69 19.74
CA ALA A 290 -8.90 4.30 20.08
C ALA A 290 -10.32 3.83 19.68
N LEU A 291 -10.41 2.63 19.11
CA LEU A 291 -11.66 2.00 18.69
C LEU A 291 -11.77 0.59 19.26
N ARG A 292 -12.99 0.13 19.55
CA ARG A 292 -13.30 -1.29 19.74
C ARG A 292 -13.70 -1.95 18.43
N SER A 293 -13.62 -3.27 18.37
CA SER A 293 -14.25 -4.03 17.30
C SER A 293 -15.78 -4.06 17.39
N GLY A 294 -16.44 -4.43 16.30
CA GLY A 294 -17.82 -4.90 16.34
C GLY A 294 -17.94 -6.35 16.82
N LEU A 295 -19.17 -6.79 17.08
CA LEU A 295 -19.51 -8.19 17.36
C LEU A 295 -20.29 -8.82 16.19
N SER A 296 -19.84 -9.95 15.66
CA SER A 296 -20.43 -10.56 14.44
C SER A 296 -21.61 -11.51 14.70
N LYS A 297 -21.71 -12.09 15.89
CA LYS A 297 -22.69 -13.16 16.22
C LYS A 297 -23.55 -12.83 17.43
N LEU A 298 -23.35 -11.65 18.00
CA LEU A 298 -24.08 -11.14 19.15
C LEU A 298 -24.55 -9.73 18.82
N GLU A 299 -25.52 -9.25 19.59
CA GLU A 299 -25.91 -7.86 19.56
C GLU A 299 -24.69 -6.97 19.87
N ASN A 300 -24.44 -6.03 18.98
CA ASN A 300 -23.22 -5.24 18.92
C ASN A 300 -23.30 -4.00 19.83
N THR A 301 -23.30 -4.22 21.13
CA THR A 301 -23.31 -3.17 22.16
C THR A 301 -21.97 -3.05 22.87
N ASP A 302 -21.68 -1.87 23.42
CA ASP A 302 -20.47 -1.61 24.20
C ASP A 302 -20.40 -2.53 25.42
N ASN A 303 -21.53 -2.72 26.10
CA ASN A 303 -21.66 -3.62 27.25
C ASN A 303 -21.38 -5.08 26.87
N ASN A 304 -21.96 -5.57 25.78
CA ASN A 304 -21.70 -6.94 25.32
C ASN A 304 -20.23 -7.12 24.93
N TRP A 305 -19.61 -6.11 24.33
CA TRP A 305 -18.20 -6.19 23.93
C TRP A 305 -17.28 -6.32 25.16
N VAL A 306 -17.45 -5.45 26.16
CA VAL A 306 -16.69 -5.50 27.42
C VAL A 306 -16.97 -6.81 28.17
N TYR A 307 -18.24 -7.17 28.32
CA TYR A 307 -18.66 -8.38 29.02
C TYR A 307 -18.01 -9.65 28.43
N ASN A 308 -18.00 -9.81 27.10
CA ASN A 308 -17.41 -10.99 26.48
C ASN A 308 -15.89 -11.06 26.66
N ILE A 309 -15.19 -9.93 26.69
CA ILE A 309 -13.76 -9.91 27.00
C ILE A 309 -13.53 -10.32 28.46
N GLN A 310 -14.26 -9.72 29.39
CA GLN A 310 -14.07 -9.97 30.83
C GLN A 310 -14.56 -11.35 31.27
N LYS A 311 -15.60 -11.90 30.63
CA LYS A 311 -16.16 -13.23 30.93
C LYS A 311 -15.14 -14.34 30.68
N ASP A 312 -14.46 -14.31 29.53
CA ASP A 312 -13.60 -15.41 29.10
C ASP A 312 -12.16 -15.28 29.62
N VAL A 313 -11.75 -14.09 30.08
CA VAL A 313 -10.37 -13.82 30.50
C VAL A 313 -9.87 -14.70 31.64
N LYS A 314 -10.74 -15.06 32.60
CA LYS A 314 -10.34 -15.93 33.72
C LYS A 314 -9.89 -17.31 33.23
N LYS A 315 -10.58 -17.85 32.22
CA LYS A 315 -10.22 -19.12 31.58
C LYS A 315 -8.94 -18.96 30.76
N THR A 316 -8.78 -17.82 30.08
CA THR A 316 -7.55 -17.47 29.36
C THR A 316 -6.35 -17.44 30.30
N ILE A 317 -6.42 -16.70 31.41
CA ILE A 317 -5.35 -16.60 32.44
C ILE A 317 -4.99 -17.97 32.99
N LYS A 318 -5.98 -18.76 33.41
CA LYS A 318 -5.75 -20.13 33.91
C LYS A 318 -5.02 -20.98 32.87
N SER A 319 -5.49 -20.96 31.62
CA SER A 319 -4.90 -21.74 30.54
C SER A 319 -3.47 -21.31 30.21
N LEU A 320 -3.16 -20.01 30.28
CA LEU A 320 -1.80 -19.50 30.08
C LEU A 320 -0.84 -19.94 31.19
N LYS A 321 -1.28 -19.89 32.46
CA LYS A 321 -0.48 -20.38 33.61
C LYS A 321 -0.17 -21.87 33.48
N GLU A 322 -1.16 -22.69 33.12
CA GLU A 322 -1.00 -24.13 32.87
C GLU A 322 -0.06 -24.45 31.69
N ASN A 323 0.05 -23.54 30.71
CA ASN A 323 0.89 -23.70 29.52
C ASN A 323 2.24 -22.95 29.63
N LYS A 324 2.70 -22.65 30.85
CA LYS A 324 4.00 -22.01 31.13
C LYS A 324 4.19 -20.63 30.48
N LEU A 325 3.12 -19.82 30.46
CA LEU A 325 3.16 -18.41 30.02
C LEU A 325 2.71 -17.45 31.15
N PRO A 326 3.34 -17.50 32.35
CA PRO A 326 2.91 -16.70 33.49
C PRO A 326 3.02 -15.19 33.24
N GLU A 327 4.06 -14.71 32.54
CA GLU A 327 4.27 -13.28 32.31
C GLU A 327 3.16 -12.66 31.44
N ILE A 328 2.61 -13.44 30.51
CA ILE A 328 1.45 -13.03 29.70
C ILE A 328 0.18 -13.07 30.54
N ALA A 329 0.01 -14.12 31.36
CA ALA A 329 -1.15 -14.29 32.21
C ALA A 329 -1.26 -13.17 33.24
N ASP A 330 -0.15 -12.82 33.89
CA ASP A 330 -0.08 -11.79 34.92
C ASP A 330 -0.32 -10.39 34.32
N GLU A 331 0.23 -10.11 33.13
CA GLU A 331 -0.08 -8.85 32.43
C GLU A 331 -1.58 -8.75 32.10
N ILE A 332 -2.20 -9.81 31.58
CA ILE A 332 -3.65 -9.85 31.32
C ILE A 332 -4.44 -9.64 32.62
N GLU A 333 -4.04 -10.29 33.72
CA GLU A 333 -4.67 -10.20 35.03
C GLU A 333 -4.67 -8.76 35.58
N LEU A 334 -3.59 -8.01 35.33
CA LEU A 334 -3.47 -6.59 35.70
C LEU A 334 -4.41 -5.70 34.88
N ILE A 335 -4.52 -5.91 33.57
CA ILE A 335 -5.19 -4.96 32.68
C ILE A 335 -6.68 -5.22 32.46
N TYR A 336 -7.18 -6.46 32.56
CA TYR A 336 -8.46 -6.80 31.95
C TYR A 336 -9.67 -6.08 32.57
N LYS A 337 -9.58 -5.73 33.86
CA LYS A 337 -10.62 -4.96 34.57
C LYS A 337 -10.70 -3.50 34.11
N SER A 338 -9.60 -2.97 33.55
CA SER A 338 -9.53 -1.61 33.01
C SER A 338 -10.10 -1.50 31.60
N ILE A 339 -10.34 -2.62 30.91
CA ILE A 339 -10.90 -2.64 29.56
C ILE A 339 -12.30 -2.05 29.58
N LYS A 340 -12.46 -0.93 28.85
CA LYS A 340 -13.72 -0.22 28.62
C LYS A 340 -13.87 0.02 27.12
N ALA A 341 -15.12 0.15 26.66
CA ALA A 341 -15.36 0.55 25.27
C ALA A 341 -14.80 1.97 25.04
N PRO A 342 -13.97 2.19 24.01
CA PRO A 342 -13.48 3.53 23.68
C PRO A 342 -14.62 4.50 23.30
N THR A 343 -14.40 5.79 23.50
CA THR A 343 -15.39 6.86 23.23
C THR A 343 -15.90 6.82 21.79
N GLU A 344 -15.01 6.60 20.83
CA GLU A 344 -15.36 6.55 19.41
C GLU A 344 -15.97 5.20 18.98
N LYS A 345 -16.21 4.27 19.92
CA LYS A 345 -16.83 2.96 19.69
C LYS A 345 -16.13 2.21 18.56
N GLN A 346 -16.82 1.94 17.45
CA GLN A 346 -16.26 1.27 16.27
C GLN A 346 -15.63 2.22 15.25
N GLY A 347 -15.62 3.50 15.55
CA GLY A 347 -15.30 4.55 14.61
C GLY A 347 -16.39 4.69 13.56
N GLN A 348 -16.04 5.40 12.48
CA GLN A 348 -16.94 5.74 11.39
C GLN A 348 -16.10 6.18 10.18
N VAL A 349 -16.73 6.18 9.00
CA VAL A 349 -16.03 6.50 7.74
C VAL A 349 -15.66 7.98 7.64
N PHE A 350 -16.46 8.87 8.23
CA PHE A 350 -16.31 10.33 8.16
C PHE A 350 -16.37 10.94 9.56
N SER A 351 -15.97 12.20 9.71
CA SER A 351 -16.23 13.00 10.93
C SER A 351 -15.47 12.59 12.20
N LEU A 352 -14.60 11.58 12.16
CA LEU A 352 -13.67 11.31 13.26
C LEU A 352 -12.55 12.35 13.30
N LYS A 353 -12.01 12.56 14.50
CA LYS A 353 -10.87 13.45 14.72
C LYS A 353 -9.71 12.71 15.37
N ARG A 354 -8.50 13.13 15.03
CA ARG A 354 -7.27 12.74 15.73
C ARG A 354 -7.33 13.19 17.19
N THR A 355 -6.74 12.41 18.08
CA THR A 355 -6.71 12.65 19.53
C THR A 355 -5.45 13.37 19.98
N SER A 356 -4.39 13.29 19.19
CA SER A 356 -3.12 13.99 19.45
C SER A 356 -2.45 14.39 18.12
N SER A 357 -1.13 14.57 18.13
CA SER A 357 -0.36 14.94 16.94
C SER A 357 0.88 14.07 16.81
N ILE A 358 1.22 13.73 15.56
CA ILE A 358 2.48 13.07 15.22
C ILE A 358 3.64 13.97 15.65
N LYS A 359 4.63 13.38 16.33
CA LYS A 359 5.79 14.10 16.88
C LYS A 359 6.80 14.51 15.80
N SER A 360 7.01 13.65 14.80
CA SER A 360 7.93 13.93 13.70
C SER A 360 7.33 14.95 12.74
N LYS A 361 8.02 16.08 12.56
CA LYS A 361 7.60 17.14 11.64
C LYS A 361 7.50 16.64 10.19
N GLU A 362 8.46 15.84 9.73
CA GLU A 362 8.44 15.27 8.37
C GLU A 362 7.19 14.40 8.15
N LEU A 363 6.86 13.53 9.11
CA LEU A 363 5.68 12.68 9.02
C LEU A 363 4.39 13.49 9.17
N SER A 364 4.35 14.50 10.05
CA SER A 364 3.17 15.36 10.17
C SER A 364 2.93 16.16 8.90
N ASP A 365 3.98 16.72 8.29
CA ASP A 365 3.88 17.48 7.03
C ASP A 365 3.44 16.57 5.87
N TRP A 366 3.82 15.28 5.91
CA TRP A 366 3.38 14.29 4.94
C TRP A 366 1.91 13.86 5.11
N PHE A 367 1.49 13.59 6.34
CA PHE A 367 0.14 13.05 6.60
C PHE A 367 -0.94 14.12 6.68
N TYR A 368 -0.64 15.27 7.28
CA TYR A 368 -1.65 16.24 7.66
C TYR A 368 -1.92 17.28 6.57
N ASP A 369 -3.21 17.54 6.35
CA ASP A 369 -3.68 18.64 5.52
C ASP A 369 -4.24 19.73 6.44
N LYS A 370 -3.73 20.97 6.28
CA LYS A 370 -4.11 22.10 7.13
C LYS A 370 -5.61 22.41 7.07
N LYS A 371 -6.26 22.29 5.91
CA LYS A 371 -7.69 22.58 5.72
C LYS A 371 -8.58 21.42 6.20
N LEU A 372 -8.09 20.18 6.11
CA LEU A 372 -8.75 19.05 6.75
C LEU A 372 -8.72 19.18 8.28
N GLY A 373 -7.70 19.84 8.83
CA GLY A 373 -7.54 20.01 10.27
C GLY A 373 -7.33 18.64 10.93
N GLN A 374 -8.00 18.40 12.06
CA GLN A 374 -7.88 17.13 12.81
C GLN A 374 -8.75 15.99 12.26
N TYR A 375 -9.56 16.24 11.21
CA TYR A 375 -10.46 15.22 10.70
C TYR A 375 -9.71 14.08 10.00
N ILE A 376 -10.23 12.86 10.13
CA ILE A 376 -9.74 11.65 9.45
C ILE A 376 -10.92 10.89 8.82
N THR A 377 -10.62 10.10 7.79
CA THR A 377 -11.60 9.25 7.11
C THR A 377 -11.22 7.78 7.15
N ASN A 378 -12.18 6.89 6.81
CA ASN A 378 -11.98 5.44 6.67
C ASN A 378 -11.45 4.74 7.95
N HIS A 379 -11.71 5.31 9.12
CA HIS A 379 -11.27 4.75 10.41
C HIS A 379 -12.46 4.09 11.12
N GLU A 380 -12.84 2.92 10.62
CA GLU A 380 -13.93 2.11 11.14
C GLU A 380 -13.49 0.64 11.27
N THR A 381 -13.90 0.00 12.37
CA THR A 381 -13.57 -1.39 12.68
C THR A 381 -14.58 -2.37 12.08
N ARG A 382 -14.14 -3.62 11.89
CA ARG A 382 -15.02 -4.73 11.49
C ARG A 382 -15.60 -5.45 12.71
N GLY A 383 -16.60 -6.29 12.45
CA GLY A 383 -17.08 -7.26 13.43
C GLY A 383 -16.11 -8.42 13.61
N HIS A 384 -16.00 -8.92 14.84
CA HIS A 384 -15.23 -10.11 15.18
C HIS A 384 -16.06 -11.13 15.97
N LEU A 385 -15.61 -12.39 15.99
CA LEU A 385 -16.11 -13.39 16.91
C LEU A 385 -15.63 -13.06 18.33
N THR A 386 -16.45 -13.33 19.34
CA THR A 386 -16.07 -13.11 20.75
C THR A 386 -14.81 -13.87 21.14
N ALA A 387 -14.66 -15.10 20.65
CA ALA A 387 -13.46 -15.90 20.84
C ALA A 387 -12.21 -15.26 20.21
N ASP A 388 -12.33 -14.44 19.17
CA ASP A 388 -11.18 -13.75 18.58
C ASP A 388 -10.74 -12.56 19.45
N LEU A 389 -11.63 -11.96 20.22
CA LEU A 389 -11.27 -10.88 21.15
C LEU A 389 -10.23 -11.37 22.18
N GLN A 390 -10.39 -12.58 22.71
CA GLN A 390 -9.39 -13.21 23.59
C GLN A 390 -8.06 -13.46 22.88
N ARG A 391 -8.09 -13.88 21.60
CA ARG A 391 -6.87 -14.09 20.80
C ARG A 391 -6.15 -12.76 20.55
N TYR A 392 -6.89 -11.70 20.28
CA TYR A 392 -6.34 -10.36 20.05
C TYR A 392 -5.76 -9.76 21.32
N LEU A 393 -6.44 -9.92 22.46
CA LEU A 393 -5.91 -9.57 23.77
C LEU A 393 -4.59 -10.28 24.03
N PHE A 394 -4.57 -11.61 23.88
CA PHE A 394 -3.36 -12.43 24.01
C PHE A 394 -2.21 -11.96 23.10
N CYS A 395 -2.50 -11.72 21.81
CA CYS A 395 -1.48 -11.25 20.86
C CYS A 395 -0.92 -9.87 21.23
N SER A 396 -1.78 -8.94 21.63
CA SER A 396 -1.39 -7.56 21.93
C SER A 396 -0.58 -7.46 23.22
N VAL A 397 -0.98 -8.23 24.23
CA VAL A 397 -0.19 -8.41 25.46
C VAL A 397 1.15 -9.07 25.15
N TRP A 398 1.19 -10.11 24.32
CA TRP A 398 2.45 -10.71 23.87
C TRP A 398 3.38 -9.69 23.24
N GLY A 399 2.87 -8.83 22.34
CA GLY A 399 3.66 -7.77 21.72
C GLY A 399 4.31 -6.82 22.74
N THR A 400 3.56 -6.47 23.79
CA THR A 400 4.01 -5.61 24.90
C THR A 400 5.03 -6.30 25.80
N VAL A 401 4.71 -7.51 26.29
CA VAL A 401 5.58 -8.27 27.18
C VAL A 401 6.87 -8.68 26.48
N SER A 402 6.79 -9.12 25.22
CA SER A 402 7.98 -9.47 24.43
C SER A 402 8.91 -8.29 24.20
N LYS A 403 8.40 -7.05 24.13
CA LYS A 403 9.23 -5.83 24.13
C LYS A 403 9.97 -5.70 25.46
N ARG A 404 9.22 -5.73 26.55
CA ARG A 404 9.71 -5.51 27.92
C ARG A 404 10.76 -6.54 28.33
N LEU A 405 10.58 -7.80 27.94
CA LEU A 405 11.44 -8.93 28.30
C LEU A 405 12.39 -9.35 27.16
N ASN A 406 12.44 -8.60 26.07
CA ASN A 406 13.30 -8.84 24.91
C ASN A 406 13.13 -10.24 24.28
N TRP A 407 11.91 -10.74 24.19
CA TRP A 407 11.61 -12.05 23.61
C TRP A 407 11.55 -12.01 22.09
N THR A 408 12.00 -13.10 21.46
CA THR A 408 11.76 -13.38 20.04
C THR A 408 11.04 -14.72 19.91
N PRO A 409 9.90 -14.79 19.18
CA PRO A 409 9.33 -13.76 18.31
C PRO A 409 8.48 -12.69 19.04
N ARG A 410 8.40 -11.49 18.45
CA ARG A 410 7.58 -10.35 18.93
C ARG A 410 6.06 -10.51 18.71
N SER A 411 5.64 -11.65 18.18
CA SER A 411 4.23 -12.05 18.00
C SER A 411 4.17 -13.57 18.16
N PRO A 412 3.13 -14.13 18.80
CA PRO A 412 3.03 -15.57 19.02
C PRO A 412 2.82 -16.31 17.69
N LYS A 413 3.30 -17.54 17.62
CA LYS A 413 3.02 -18.52 16.56
C LYS A 413 2.02 -19.56 17.08
N SER A 414 1.42 -20.37 16.20
CA SER A 414 0.42 -21.39 16.58
C SER A 414 0.85 -22.30 17.74
N LYS A 415 2.15 -22.66 17.81
CA LYS A 415 2.70 -23.51 18.89
C LYS A 415 2.70 -22.84 20.27
N ASP A 416 2.62 -21.51 20.31
CA ASP A 416 2.68 -20.71 21.53
C ASP A 416 1.26 -20.49 22.10
N TYR A 417 0.21 -20.94 21.40
CA TYR A 417 -1.17 -20.81 21.86
C TYR A 417 -1.52 -21.96 22.80
N PRO A 418 -2.14 -21.69 23.96
CA PRO A 418 -2.83 -22.75 24.68
C PRO A 418 -4.04 -23.26 23.88
N LYS A 419 -4.38 -24.55 24.03
CA LYS A 419 -5.52 -25.17 23.31
C LYS A 419 -6.84 -24.41 23.47
N TYR A 420 -7.07 -23.76 24.61
CA TYR A 420 -8.26 -22.94 24.85
C TYR A 420 -8.40 -21.76 23.86
N LEU A 421 -7.28 -21.21 23.39
CA LEU A 421 -7.26 -20.12 22.43
C LEU A 421 -7.19 -20.60 20.97
N TYR A 422 -7.22 -21.90 20.70
CA TYR A 422 -7.21 -22.40 19.32
C TYR A 422 -8.44 -21.90 18.56
N PRO A 423 -8.28 -21.37 17.34
CA PRO A 423 -9.41 -21.11 16.48
C PRO A 423 -10.03 -22.43 16.00
N LYS A 424 -11.30 -22.41 15.60
CA LYS A 424 -11.99 -23.57 15.00
C LYS A 424 -11.51 -23.81 13.56
N HIS A 425 -10.22 -24.09 13.39
CA HIS A 425 -9.58 -24.39 12.11
C HIS A 425 -8.81 -25.71 12.21
N LYS A 426 -9.16 -26.67 11.34
CA LYS A 426 -8.61 -28.03 11.34
C LYS A 426 -7.07 -28.12 11.23
N ASN A 427 -6.40 -27.08 10.73
CA ASN A 427 -4.97 -27.09 10.44
C ASN A 427 -4.16 -26.12 11.32
N PHE A 428 -4.72 -25.58 12.41
CA PHE A 428 -4.04 -24.53 13.19
C PHE A 428 -2.73 -25.00 13.83
N ASP A 429 -2.69 -26.25 14.27
CA ASP A 429 -1.55 -26.93 14.90
C ASP A 429 -0.63 -27.65 13.90
N SER A 430 -0.99 -27.70 12.62
CA SER A 430 -0.23 -28.39 11.56
C SER A 430 1.13 -27.75 11.21
N GLY A 431 1.49 -26.63 11.85
CA GLY A 431 2.63 -25.79 11.49
C GLY A 431 2.42 -24.96 10.20
N LYS A 432 1.40 -25.26 9.40
CA LYS A 432 1.01 -24.43 8.24
C LYS A 432 0.27 -23.18 8.72
N PHE A 433 0.66 -22.02 8.21
CA PHE A 433 0.12 -20.72 8.64
C PHE A 433 0.29 -20.47 10.14
N ALA A 434 1.45 -20.86 10.67
CA ALA A 434 1.80 -20.70 12.09
C ALA A 434 1.74 -19.25 12.57
N ASP A 435 1.70 -18.28 11.66
CA ASP A 435 1.67 -16.84 11.88
C ASP A 435 0.30 -16.20 11.59
N ARG A 436 -0.78 -17.00 11.58
CA ARG A 436 -2.15 -16.56 11.23
C ARG A 436 -2.60 -15.33 12.02
N PHE A 437 -2.43 -15.37 13.34
CA PHE A 437 -2.74 -14.29 14.26
C PHE A 437 -1.45 -13.53 14.59
N ARG A 438 -1.35 -12.29 14.14
CA ARG A 438 -0.14 -11.49 14.25
C ARG A 438 -0.44 -10.08 14.74
N VAL A 439 0.09 -9.74 15.91
CA VAL A 439 0.17 -8.35 16.39
C VAL A 439 1.20 -7.58 15.58
N GLN A 440 0.93 -6.31 15.37
CA GLN A 440 1.86 -5.36 14.76
C GLN A 440 2.44 -4.46 15.88
N PRO A 441 3.60 -4.78 16.48
CA PRO A 441 4.09 -4.10 17.69
C PRO A 441 4.36 -2.61 17.48
N TRP A 442 4.06 -1.79 18.49
CA TRP A 442 4.19 -0.33 18.46
C TRP A 442 5.58 0.16 18.01
N ASP A 443 6.63 -0.47 18.52
CA ASP A 443 8.04 -0.08 18.37
C ASP A 443 8.71 -0.58 17.09
N LEU A 444 7.98 -1.29 16.22
CA LEU A 444 8.53 -1.86 15.00
C LEU A 444 7.75 -1.38 13.79
N PRO A 445 8.38 -1.32 12.59
CA PRO A 445 7.64 -1.16 11.37
C PRO A 445 6.72 -2.37 11.14
N ALA A 446 5.54 -2.11 10.60
CA ALA A 446 4.54 -3.13 10.34
C ALA A 446 5.07 -4.21 9.40
N THR A 447 4.51 -5.41 9.48
CA THR A 447 4.69 -6.40 8.41
C THR A 447 3.99 -5.92 7.13
N THR A 448 4.39 -6.46 5.97
CA THR A 448 3.82 -6.07 4.67
C THR A 448 2.29 -6.09 4.70
N ILE A 449 1.64 -4.95 4.44
CA ILE A 449 0.20 -4.84 4.25
C ILE A 449 -0.19 -5.50 2.93
N THR A 450 -0.90 -6.63 3.01
CA THR A 450 -1.40 -7.36 1.84
C THR A 450 -2.90 -7.15 1.65
N CYS A 451 -3.43 -7.35 0.44
CA CYS A 451 -4.87 -7.33 0.19
C CYS A 451 -5.66 -8.38 1.03
N HIS A 452 -5.00 -9.41 1.58
CA HIS A 452 -5.64 -10.40 2.46
C HIS A 452 -6.17 -9.79 3.78
N ILE A 453 -5.72 -8.59 4.17
CA ILE A 453 -6.33 -7.86 5.30
C ILE A 453 -7.85 -7.68 5.11
N SER A 454 -8.33 -7.64 3.86
CA SER A 454 -9.76 -7.60 3.51
C SER A 454 -10.58 -8.79 4.01
N LYS A 455 -9.95 -9.94 4.35
CA LYS A 455 -10.63 -11.15 4.81
C LYS A 455 -10.94 -11.10 6.31
N ASP A 456 -10.13 -11.73 7.14
CA ASP A 456 -10.31 -11.78 8.60
C ASP A 456 -9.54 -10.66 9.32
N GLY A 457 -8.39 -10.24 8.77
CA GLY A 457 -7.51 -9.26 9.39
C GLY A 457 -6.66 -9.83 10.52
N HIS A 458 -6.64 -11.15 10.73
CA HIS A 458 -5.93 -11.79 11.83
C HIS A 458 -4.41 -11.54 11.79
N SER A 459 -3.85 -11.33 10.59
CA SER A 459 -2.41 -11.02 10.45
C SER A 459 -2.06 -9.57 10.77
N TYR A 460 -3.04 -8.73 11.12
CA TYR A 460 -2.88 -7.28 11.36
C TYR A 460 -3.66 -6.87 12.61
N ILE A 461 -3.33 -7.50 13.75
CA ILE A 461 -3.92 -7.18 15.05
C ILE A 461 -3.32 -5.87 15.55
N HIS A 462 -4.20 -4.98 16.04
CA HIS A 462 -3.82 -3.69 16.59
C HIS A 462 -2.96 -3.88 17.86
N PRO A 463 -1.86 -3.14 18.05
CA PRO A 463 -0.94 -3.35 19.17
C PRO A 463 -1.50 -2.96 20.55
N ASP A 464 -2.44 -2.03 20.61
CA ASP A 464 -3.12 -1.69 21.86
C ASP A 464 -4.06 -2.82 22.32
N TYR A 465 -3.67 -3.46 23.42
CA TYR A 465 -4.42 -4.55 24.03
C TYR A 465 -5.80 -4.12 24.56
N LEU A 466 -6.05 -2.83 24.78
CA LEU A 466 -7.36 -2.33 25.22
C LEU A 466 -8.38 -2.28 24.08
N GLN A 467 -7.94 -2.44 22.82
CA GLN A 467 -8.79 -2.30 21.64
C GLN A 467 -9.27 -3.64 21.05
N CYS A 468 -8.59 -4.75 21.35
CA CYS A 468 -8.95 -6.12 20.97
C CYS A 468 -9.53 -6.26 19.55
N ARG A 469 -8.80 -5.80 18.53
CA ARG A 469 -9.29 -5.73 17.14
C ARG A 469 -8.19 -5.90 16.11
N SER A 470 -8.56 -6.12 14.85
CA SER A 470 -7.67 -5.90 13.72
C SER A 470 -7.64 -4.42 13.29
N MET A 471 -6.63 -4.07 12.49
CA MET A 471 -6.43 -2.72 11.98
C MET A 471 -7.56 -2.26 11.05
N THR A 472 -7.84 -0.95 11.05
CA THR A 472 -8.80 -0.29 10.15
C THR A 472 -8.18 0.00 8.77
N VAL A 473 -9.00 0.47 7.82
CA VAL A 473 -8.52 0.96 6.51
C VAL A 473 -7.58 2.15 6.70
N ARG A 474 -7.94 3.15 7.51
CA ARG A 474 -7.07 4.32 7.81
C ARG A 474 -5.71 3.93 8.37
N GLU A 475 -5.65 3.00 9.33
CA GLU A 475 -4.38 2.54 9.90
C GLU A 475 -3.51 1.85 8.86
N ALA A 476 -4.11 0.94 8.07
CA ALA A 476 -3.41 0.30 6.95
C ALA A 476 -2.93 1.32 5.92
N ALA A 477 -3.73 2.36 5.63
CA ALA A 477 -3.38 3.43 4.70
C ALA A 477 -2.22 4.28 5.20
N ARG A 478 -2.18 4.62 6.49
CA ARG A 478 -1.04 5.34 7.10
C ARG A 478 0.24 4.50 7.16
N ILE A 479 0.13 3.20 7.43
CA ILE A 479 1.26 2.27 7.31
C ILE A 479 1.77 2.19 5.86
N GLN A 480 0.88 2.32 4.88
CA GLN A 480 1.21 2.49 3.48
C GLN A 480 1.57 3.95 3.12
N THR A 481 1.68 4.88 4.08
CA THR A 481 2.05 6.29 3.87
C THR A 481 1.10 7.10 2.99
N PHE A 482 -0.18 6.75 2.92
CA PHE A 482 -1.18 7.62 2.29
C PHE A 482 -1.52 8.81 3.20
N PRO A 483 -1.59 10.05 2.68
CA PRO A 483 -2.05 11.22 3.44
C PRO A 483 -3.45 11.06 4.05
N ASP A 484 -3.75 11.83 5.10
CA ASP A 484 -5.07 11.77 5.76
C ASP A 484 -6.20 12.31 4.89
N ASN A 485 -5.90 13.21 3.95
CA ASN A 485 -6.84 13.69 2.95
C ASN A 485 -7.05 12.73 1.77
N TYR A 486 -6.44 11.55 1.78
CA TYR A 486 -6.66 10.50 0.79
C TYR A 486 -7.84 9.63 1.19
N PHE A 487 -8.97 9.75 0.49
CA PHE A 487 -10.19 8.99 0.77
C PHE A 487 -10.32 7.76 -0.14
N PHE A 488 -10.54 6.59 0.45
CA PHE A 488 -10.74 5.34 -0.28
C PHE A 488 -12.23 5.10 -0.51
N VAL A 489 -12.63 5.09 -1.78
CA VAL A 489 -14.02 4.88 -2.23
C VAL A 489 -14.30 3.38 -2.38
N GLY A 490 -15.53 2.97 -2.08
CA GLY A 490 -15.98 1.57 -2.17
C GLY A 490 -16.38 1.00 -0.81
N ASN A 491 -16.76 -0.28 -0.78
CA ASN A 491 -17.03 -0.97 0.47
C ASN A 491 -15.72 -1.28 1.22
N ARG A 492 -15.81 -1.62 2.51
CA ARG A 492 -14.64 -1.87 3.36
C ARG A 492 -13.68 -2.94 2.80
N THR A 493 -14.20 -4.00 2.19
CA THR A 493 -13.37 -5.06 1.58
C THR A 493 -12.57 -4.50 0.41
N GLU A 494 -13.21 -3.74 -0.48
CA GLU A 494 -12.57 -3.07 -1.61
C GLU A 494 -11.50 -2.07 -1.15
N GLN A 495 -11.80 -1.26 -0.12
CA GLN A 495 -10.85 -0.31 0.46
C GLN A 495 -9.59 -1.01 0.98
N TYR A 496 -9.72 -2.14 1.68
CA TYR A 496 -8.58 -2.94 2.12
C TYR A 496 -7.77 -3.54 0.96
N VAL A 497 -8.45 -3.99 -0.10
CA VAL A 497 -7.78 -4.51 -1.31
C VAL A 497 -6.97 -3.41 -1.98
N GLN A 498 -7.55 -2.22 -2.14
CA GLN A 498 -6.87 -1.03 -2.66
C GLN A 498 -5.59 -0.73 -1.87
N VAL A 499 -5.70 -0.55 -0.56
CA VAL A 499 -4.55 -0.24 0.31
C VAL A 499 -3.48 -1.34 0.27
N GLY A 500 -3.88 -2.61 0.28
CA GLY A 500 -2.93 -3.75 0.23
C GLY A 500 -2.15 -3.88 -1.09
N ASN A 501 -2.77 -3.52 -2.21
CA ASN A 501 -2.16 -3.59 -3.53
C ASN A 501 -1.23 -2.40 -3.82
N ALA A 502 -1.42 -1.27 -3.15
CA ALA A 502 -0.68 -0.05 -3.41
C ALA A 502 0.83 -0.14 -3.10
N VAL A 503 1.60 0.73 -3.76
CA VAL A 503 2.95 1.14 -3.37
C VAL A 503 2.85 2.28 -2.35
N PRO A 504 3.69 2.34 -1.30
CA PRO A 504 3.65 3.45 -0.36
C PRO A 504 3.95 4.80 -1.04
N PRO A 505 3.05 5.81 -0.98
CA PRO A 505 3.29 7.11 -1.63
C PRO A 505 4.57 7.82 -1.19
N LEU A 506 4.97 7.72 0.08
CA LEU A 506 6.24 8.34 0.54
C LEU A 506 7.46 7.65 -0.09
N LEU A 507 7.42 6.33 -0.26
CA LEU A 507 8.48 5.62 -0.97
C LEU A 507 8.53 6.03 -2.45
N ALA A 508 7.36 6.09 -3.09
CA ALA A 508 7.22 6.55 -4.45
C ALA A 508 7.72 7.99 -4.65
N ASN A 509 7.53 8.87 -3.65
CA ASN A 509 8.07 10.22 -3.64
C ASN A 509 9.61 10.24 -3.59
N LYS A 510 10.22 9.39 -2.76
CA LYS A 510 11.69 9.24 -2.73
C LYS A 510 12.24 8.70 -4.06
N ILE A 511 11.54 7.76 -4.70
CA ILE A 511 11.88 7.29 -6.05
C ILE A 511 11.73 8.43 -7.06
N ALA A 512 10.67 9.22 -6.97
CA ALA A 512 10.45 10.36 -7.83
C ALA A 512 11.57 11.40 -7.72
N LYS A 513 12.10 11.67 -6.51
CA LYS A 513 13.26 12.58 -6.33
C LYS A 513 14.49 12.06 -7.08
N VAL A 514 14.76 10.76 -7.02
CA VAL A 514 15.83 10.13 -7.81
C VAL A 514 15.60 10.33 -9.31
N VAL A 515 14.38 10.07 -9.79
CA VAL A 515 14.03 10.27 -11.22
C VAL A 515 14.13 11.74 -11.61
N SER A 516 13.73 12.67 -10.75
CA SER A 516 13.83 14.11 -11.01
C SER A 516 15.29 14.54 -11.15
N ASN A 517 16.18 14.04 -10.30
CA ASN A 517 17.61 14.34 -10.35
C ASN A 517 18.29 13.77 -11.61
N ILE A 518 17.75 12.71 -12.21
CA ILE A 518 18.22 12.15 -13.49
C ILE A 518 17.82 13.04 -14.67
N LEU A 519 16.64 13.66 -14.58
CA LEU A 519 16.02 14.42 -15.67
C LEU A 519 16.27 15.92 -15.59
N SER A 520 16.92 16.39 -14.51
CA SER A 520 17.38 17.77 -14.32
C SER A 520 18.79 17.90 -14.87
#